data_AF-A0A1E7Q038-F1
#
_entry.id   AF-A0A1E7Q038-F1
#
_cell.length_a   1.000
_cell.length_b   1.000
_cell.length_c   1.000
_cell.angle_alpha   90.00
_cell.angle_beta   90.00
_cell.angle_gamma   90.00
#
_symmetry.space_group_name_H-M   'P 1'
#
loop_
_entity.id
_entity.type
_entity.pdbx_description
1 polymer ?
#
loop_
_entity_poly.entity_id
_entity_poly.type
_entity_poly.pdbx_seq_one_letter_code
_entity_poly.pdbx_strand_id
1 'polypeptide(L)'
;MNRKHYNAIRALIVREAKHVKRGAIWTEIVDVTGIGARRGHNYEFTEDDIERLRQHCVRTLGLDPYVDGQQADRLSQVELTADEKLARGSVFGQSLLLATTGNATLPLASGDFKLPPFAFLGVTQDVIRTDELADRNLVVIENGSLMTQPHRITLPYPWNDAVLVYRGHGDDAKLANALARAQPADRLALFFDFDPAGIEMALTFGRGSIILPKTWQNLSESTTINKRVSFYEQHKQLLRALRLAKSPELTSILGHVQQEKLAITQEALVVHQVELTALANQPIA
;
A
#
# COMPACT_ATOMS: atom_id res chain seq x y z
N MET A 1 -22.27 8.67 30.50
CA MET A 1 -21.62 7.65 29.66
C MET A 1 -20.61 8.34 28.74
N ASN A 2 -19.42 7.78 28.53
CA ASN A 2 -18.34 8.39 27.72
C ASN A 2 -17.97 7.52 26.50
N ARG A 3 -17.05 8.00 25.64
CA ARG A 3 -16.65 7.27 24.41
C ARG A 3 -15.98 5.91 24.69
N LYS A 4 -15.34 5.73 25.86
CA LYS A 4 -14.78 4.43 26.28
C LYS A 4 -15.89 3.42 26.59
N HIS A 5 -16.99 3.87 27.21
CA HIS A 5 -18.18 3.05 27.41
C HIS A 5 -18.83 2.64 26.09
N TYR A 6 -18.99 3.59 25.16
CA TYR A 6 -19.50 3.32 23.81
C TYR A 6 -18.69 2.24 23.08
N ASN A 7 -17.35 2.37 23.08
CA ASN A 7 -16.48 1.41 22.41
C ASN A 7 -16.54 0.01 23.05
N ALA A 8 -16.69 -0.07 24.38
CA ALA A 8 -16.86 -1.34 25.07
C ALA A 8 -18.21 -2.00 24.71
N ILE A 9 -19.31 -1.24 24.73
CA ILE A 9 -20.64 -1.70 24.33
C ILE A 9 -20.63 -2.13 22.86
N ARG A 10 -20.02 -1.36 21.97
CA ARG A 10 -19.88 -1.74 20.56
C ARG A 10 -19.10 -3.05 20.39
N ALA A 11 -18.00 -3.22 21.11
CA ALA A 11 -17.22 -4.45 21.04
C ALA A 11 -18.01 -5.68 21.53
N LEU A 12 -18.89 -5.50 22.51
CA LEU A 12 -19.83 -6.54 22.96
C LEU A 12 -20.81 -6.93 21.85
N ILE A 13 -21.44 -5.92 21.23
CA ILE A 13 -22.47 -6.07 20.19
C ILE A 13 -21.89 -6.70 18.92
N VAL A 14 -20.78 -6.16 18.40
CA VAL A 14 -20.16 -6.61 17.15
C VAL A 14 -19.63 -8.04 17.27
N ARG A 15 -19.21 -8.46 18.47
CA ARG A 15 -18.73 -9.82 18.72
C ARG A 15 -19.85 -10.80 19.08
N GLU A 16 -21.09 -10.33 19.12
CA GLU A 16 -22.27 -11.10 19.58
C GLU A 16 -22.03 -11.79 20.92
N ALA A 17 -21.22 -11.18 21.78
CA ALA A 17 -20.84 -11.77 23.06
C ALA A 17 -21.96 -11.53 24.08
N LYS A 18 -22.29 -12.56 24.86
CA LYS A 18 -23.34 -12.52 25.91
C LYS A 18 -22.80 -12.32 27.32
N HIS A 19 -21.49 -12.26 27.46
CA HIS A 19 -20.84 -12.06 28.75
C HIS A 19 -19.51 -11.32 28.58
N VAL A 20 -19.14 -10.55 29.60
CA VAL A 20 -17.86 -9.83 29.66
C VAL A 20 -17.23 -10.01 31.02
N LYS A 21 -15.90 -10.10 31.05
CA LYS A 21 -15.14 -10.11 32.29
C LYS A 21 -15.30 -8.77 33.01
N ARG A 22 -15.55 -8.82 34.31
CA ARG A 22 -15.65 -7.63 35.14
C ARG A 22 -14.33 -6.86 35.13
N GLY A 23 -14.41 -5.58 34.78
CA GLY A 23 -13.32 -4.61 34.80
C GLY A 23 -13.88 -3.22 35.12
N ALA A 24 -13.01 -2.23 35.33
CA ALA A 24 -13.41 -0.88 35.73
C ALA A 24 -14.46 -0.27 34.77
N ILE A 25 -14.23 -0.40 33.47
CA ILE A 25 -15.12 0.14 32.42
C ILE A 25 -16.50 -0.54 32.46
N TRP A 26 -16.56 -1.87 32.51
CA TRP A 26 -17.84 -2.59 32.53
C TRP A 26 -18.58 -2.43 33.85
N THR A 27 -17.86 -2.22 34.95
CA THR A 27 -18.49 -1.90 36.24
C THR A 27 -19.17 -0.54 36.16
N GLU A 28 -18.48 0.47 35.64
CA GLU A 28 -19.04 1.80 35.44
C GLU A 28 -20.23 1.80 34.47
N ILE A 29 -20.17 1.02 33.38
CA ILE A 29 -21.30 0.88 32.44
C ILE A 29 -22.52 0.31 33.16
N VAL A 30 -22.36 -0.79 33.90
CA VAL A 30 -23.47 -1.43 34.60
C VAL A 30 -24.02 -0.53 35.72
N ASP A 31 -23.15 0.17 36.44
CA ASP A 31 -23.56 1.10 37.50
C ASP A 31 -24.34 2.30 36.95
N VAL A 32 -23.95 2.82 35.78
CA VAL A 32 -24.60 3.98 35.15
C VAL A 32 -25.88 3.59 34.42
N THR A 33 -25.90 2.44 33.76
CA THR A 33 -27.03 2.03 32.90
C THR A 33 -28.05 1.16 33.62
N GLY A 34 -27.64 0.45 34.68
CA GLY A 34 -28.43 -0.58 35.34
C GLY A 34 -28.68 -1.83 34.47
N ILE A 35 -27.97 -1.97 33.35
CA ILE A 35 -28.21 -3.04 32.36
C ILE A 35 -27.17 -4.15 32.50
N GLY A 36 -27.63 -5.41 32.49
CA GLY A 36 -26.81 -6.61 32.66
C GLY A 36 -26.80 -7.15 34.10
N ALA A 37 -26.60 -8.46 34.22
CA ALA A 37 -26.62 -9.16 35.50
C ALA A 37 -25.22 -9.64 35.92
N ARG A 38 -24.87 -9.46 37.19
CA ARG A 38 -23.61 -9.97 37.72
C ARG A 38 -23.70 -11.47 37.99
N ARG A 39 -22.86 -12.26 37.32
CA ARG A 39 -22.68 -13.71 37.59
C ARG A 39 -21.19 -14.02 37.80
N GLY A 40 -20.83 -14.29 39.05
CA GLY A 40 -19.44 -14.56 39.44
C GLY A 40 -18.50 -13.39 39.10
N HIS A 41 -17.52 -13.66 38.23
CA HIS A 41 -16.53 -12.68 37.76
C HIS A 41 -16.92 -11.96 36.46
N ASN A 42 -18.12 -12.21 35.93
CA ASN A 42 -18.59 -11.66 34.67
C ASN A 42 -19.88 -10.85 34.85
N TYR A 43 -20.16 -9.98 33.89
CA TYR A 43 -21.50 -9.50 33.60
C TYR A 43 -22.08 -10.31 32.44
N GLU A 44 -23.32 -10.71 32.57
CA GLU A 44 -24.10 -11.40 31.53
C GLU A 44 -25.19 -10.48 30.99
N PHE A 45 -25.42 -10.55 29.69
CA PHE A 45 -26.39 -9.74 28.97
C PHE A 45 -27.32 -10.63 28.17
N THR A 46 -28.62 -10.39 28.31
CA THR A 46 -29.66 -10.95 27.45
C THR A 46 -29.74 -10.17 26.13
N GLU A 47 -30.46 -10.69 25.14
CA GLU A 47 -30.72 -9.95 23.88
C GLU A 47 -31.42 -8.60 24.13
N ASP A 48 -32.33 -8.57 25.11
CA ASP A 48 -33.01 -7.33 25.54
C ASP A 48 -32.03 -6.36 26.21
N ASP A 49 -31.07 -6.85 27.00
CA ASP A 49 -30.00 -6.00 27.55
C ASP A 49 -29.11 -5.41 26.46
N ILE A 50 -28.79 -6.18 25.43
CA ILE A 50 -27.99 -5.72 24.29
C ILE A 50 -28.70 -4.58 23.55
N GLU A 51 -29.99 -4.74 23.24
CA GLU A 51 -30.78 -3.69 22.59
C GLU A 51 -30.94 -2.46 23.50
N ARG A 52 -31.11 -2.64 24.80
CA ARG A 52 -31.15 -1.52 25.76
C ARG A 52 -29.83 -0.77 25.85
N LEU A 53 -28.68 -1.48 25.80
CA LEU A 53 -27.36 -0.85 25.76
C LEU A 53 -27.17 -0.04 24.48
N ARG A 54 -27.61 -0.57 23.33
CA ARG A 54 -27.61 0.14 22.04
C ARG A 54 -28.45 1.41 22.11
N GLN A 55 -29.69 1.32 22.58
CA GLN A 55 -30.57 2.49 22.73
C GLN A 55 -30.00 3.51 23.71
N HIS A 56 -29.30 3.06 24.75
CA HIS A 56 -28.64 3.95 25.69
C HIS A 56 -27.47 4.71 25.01
N CYS A 57 -26.71 4.06 24.12
CA CYS A 57 -25.72 4.74 23.27
C CYS A 57 -26.35 5.79 22.36
N VAL A 58 -27.43 5.44 21.67
CA VAL A 58 -28.13 6.36 20.75
C VAL A 58 -28.69 7.56 21.50
N ARG A 59 -29.36 7.34 22.64
CA ARG A 59 -29.94 8.44 23.44
C ARG A 59 -28.90 9.37 24.05
N THR A 60 -27.76 8.83 24.49
CA THR A 60 -26.77 9.59 25.25
C THR A 60 -25.73 10.26 24.37
N LEU A 61 -25.36 9.62 23.25
CA LEU A 61 -24.27 10.06 22.39
C LEU A 61 -24.71 10.36 20.96
N GLY A 62 -25.97 10.09 20.59
CA GLY A 62 -26.44 10.21 19.22
C GLY A 62 -25.83 9.19 18.27
N LEU A 63 -25.22 8.13 18.80
CA LEU A 63 -24.46 7.15 18.04
C LEU A 63 -25.03 5.75 18.19
N ASP A 64 -25.24 5.07 17.06
CA ASP A 64 -25.68 3.70 16.97
C ASP A 64 -24.47 2.74 16.81
N PRO A 65 -24.20 1.88 17.81
CA PRO A 65 -23.13 0.89 17.75
C PRO A 65 -23.17 -0.06 16.54
N TYR A 66 -24.34 -0.26 15.91
CA TYR A 66 -24.49 -1.10 14.72
C TYR A 66 -24.11 -0.37 13.43
N VAL A 67 -24.38 0.95 13.36
CA VAL A 67 -24.32 1.73 12.11
C VAL A 67 -23.06 2.58 12.05
N ASP A 68 -22.74 3.28 13.15
CA ASP A 68 -21.68 4.29 13.18
C ASP A 68 -20.27 3.71 13.34
N GLY A 69 -20.14 2.39 13.22
CA GLY A 69 -18.87 1.69 13.19
C GLY A 69 -18.06 1.88 11.91
N GLN A 70 -18.66 2.44 10.86
CA GLN A 70 -18.04 2.66 9.55
C GLN A 70 -17.90 4.14 9.14
N GLN A 71 -18.52 5.07 9.87
CA GLN A 71 -18.60 6.50 9.49
C GLN A 71 -18.00 7.49 10.52
N ALA A 72 -17.18 7.01 11.45
CA ALA A 72 -16.38 7.91 12.29
C ALA A 72 -15.02 8.18 11.62
N ASP A 73 -15.10 8.98 10.57
CA ASP A 73 -14.00 9.52 9.79
C ASP A 73 -12.98 10.23 10.72
N ARG A 74 -11.69 9.96 10.50
CA ARG A 74 -10.57 10.35 11.38
C ARG A 74 -10.44 11.87 11.53
N LEU A 75 -10.96 12.65 10.58
CA LEU A 75 -10.96 14.11 10.65
C LEU A 75 -11.79 14.64 11.82
N SER A 76 -12.85 13.94 12.22
CA SER A 76 -13.66 14.30 13.40
C SER A 76 -12.95 14.00 14.75
N GLN A 77 -11.85 13.25 14.74
CA GLN A 77 -11.06 12.95 15.95
C GLN A 77 -9.95 13.96 16.22
N VAL A 78 -9.61 14.84 15.29
CA VAL A 78 -8.53 15.83 15.47
C VAL A 78 -9.01 17.12 16.13
N GLU A 79 -10.29 17.49 16.00
CA GLU A 79 -10.79 18.75 16.57
C GLU A 79 -10.89 18.76 18.11
N LEU A 80 -10.77 17.62 18.80
CA LEU A 80 -11.07 17.55 20.24
C LEU A 80 -10.03 16.83 21.13
N THR A 81 -8.90 16.36 20.59
CA THR A 81 -7.82 15.80 21.43
C THR A 81 -6.46 16.28 20.98
N ALA A 82 -5.85 17.16 21.77
CA ALA A 82 -4.47 17.64 21.65
C ALA A 82 -3.40 16.57 22.00
N ASP A 83 -3.71 15.28 21.84
CA ASP A 83 -2.82 14.17 22.16
C ASP A 83 -2.63 13.25 20.93
N GLU A 84 -1.68 13.63 20.09
CA GLU A 84 -1.25 12.92 18.85
C GLU A 84 -0.66 11.51 19.08
N LYS A 85 -0.64 10.99 20.31
CA LYS A 85 0.18 9.82 20.67
C LYS A 85 -0.51 8.47 20.73
N LEU A 86 -1.79 8.37 20.38
CA LEU A 86 -2.55 7.10 20.45
C LEU A 86 -3.16 6.60 19.13
N ALA A 87 -2.81 7.19 17.99
CA ALA A 87 -3.16 6.66 16.67
C ALA A 87 -2.11 5.64 16.17
N ARG A 88 -2.18 4.38 16.63
CA ARG A 88 -1.40 3.27 16.04
C ARG A 88 -2.02 2.73 14.74
N GLY A 89 -2.42 3.63 13.84
CA GLY A 89 -2.80 3.32 12.47
C GLY A 89 -2.24 4.43 11.57
N SER A 90 -1.52 4.06 10.52
CA SER A 90 -0.97 5.02 9.52
C SER A 90 -2.04 6.03 9.17
N VAL A 91 -1.73 7.33 9.25
CA VAL A 91 -2.63 8.45 8.89
C VAL A 91 -3.21 8.26 7.47
N PHE A 92 -2.45 7.58 6.60
CA PHE A 92 -2.81 7.24 5.22
C PHE A 92 -3.32 5.81 5.02
N GLY A 93 -3.50 5.02 6.08
CA GLY A 93 -3.80 3.59 5.96
C GLY A 93 -4.97 3.33 5.02
N GLN A 94 -4.67 2.66 3.89
CA GLN A 94 -5.53 2.42 2.73
C GLN A 94 -5.51 3.49 1.60
N SER A 95 -4.49 4.33 1.53
CA SER A 95 -4.29 5.26 0.41
C SER A 95 -3.24 4.73 -0.57
N LEU A 96 -3.59 4.73 -1.86
CA LEU A 96 -2.67 4.58 -2.97
C LEU A 96 -1.99 5.92 -3.22
N LEU A 97 -0.66 5.94 -3.30
CA LEU A 97 0.08 7.11 -3.75
C LEU A 97 0.34 7.00 -5.24
N LEU A 98 -0.18 7.98 -5.98
CA LEU A 98 -0.17 8.01 -7.44
C LEU A 98 0.54 9.27 -7.95
N ALA A 99 1.28 9.15 -9.04
CA ALA A 99 1.84 10.26 -9.79
C ALA A 99 1.62 10.01 -11.30
N THR A 100 1.97 10.96 -12.16
CA THR A 100 1.97 10.73 -13.61
C THR A 100 3.27 11.22 -14.24
N THR A 101 3.61 10.63 -15.38
CA THR A 101 4.71 11.03 -16.27
C THR A 101 4.15 11.41 -17.63
N GLY A 102 4.88 12.25 -18.37
CA GLY A 102 4.44 12.68 -19.71
C GLY A 102 3.15 13.49 -19.67
N ASN A 103 2.16 13.05 -20.45
CA ASN A 103 0.83 13.65 -20.57
C ASN A 103 -0.28 12.83 -19.90
N ALA A 104 0.07 11.76 -19.18
CA ALA A 104 -0.88 10.80 -18.67
C ALA A 104 -1.85 11.46 -17.68
N THR A 105 -3.10 11.05 -17.80
CA THR A 105 -4.18 11.43 -16.90
C THR A 105 -4.50 10.26 -15.98
N LEU A 106 -4.91 10.59 -14.75
CA LEU A 106 -5.45 9.64 -13.80
C LEU A 106 -6.99 9.65 -13.89
N PRO A 107 -7.63 8.54 -14.29
CA PRO A 107 -9.08 8.48 -14.34
C PRO A 107 -9.64 8.34 -12.93
N LEU A 108 -10.17 9.45 -12.40
CA LEU A 108 -10.83 9.52 -11.10
C LEU A 108 -12.35 9.55 -11.27
N ALA A 109 -13.10 9.29 -10.21
CA ALA A 109 -14.56 9.38 -10.21
C ALA A 109 -15.07 10.78 -10.63
N SER A 110 -14.27 11.83 -10.42
CA SER A 110 -14.54 13.21 -10.85
C SER A 110 -14.18 13.50 -12.31
N GLY A 111 -13.68 12.51 -13.06
CA GLY A 111 -13.16 12.64 -14.42
C GLY A 111 -11.65 12.44 -14.52
N ASP A 112 -11.12 12.65 -15.73
CA ASP A 112 -9.68 12.56 -15.99
C ASP A 112 -8.94 13.72 -15.34
N PHE A 113 -8.02 13.39 -14.43
CA PHE A 113 -7.24 14.36 -13.67
C PHE A 113 -5.78 14.36 -14.13
N LYS A 114 -5.30 15.51 -14.59
CA LYS A 114 -3.88 15.69 -14.93
C LYS A 114 -3.13 16.18 -13.70
N LEU A 115 -2.25 15.35 -13.15
CA LEU A 115 -1.41 15.75 -12.02
C LEU A 115 -0.35 16.76 -12.47
N PRO A 116 -0.07 17.81 -11.67
CA PRO A 116 1.09 18.66 -11.89
C PRO A 116 2.40 17.85 -11.80
N PRO A 117 3.45 18.20 -12.58
CA PRO A 117 4.72 17.43 -12.62
C PRO A 117 5.45 17.26 -11.28
N PHE A 118 5.17 18.13 -10.30
CA PHE A 118 5.82 18.15 -8.99
C PHE A 118 4.92 17.62 -7.88
N ALA A 119 3.84 16.93 -8.22
CA ALA A 119 2.84 16.46 -7.28
C ALA A 119 2.66 14.94 -7.36
N PHE A 120 2.30 14.36 -6.22
CA PHE A 120 1.66 13.05 -6.13
C PHE A 120 0.31 13.23 -5.43
N LEU A 121 -0.57 12.27 -5.63
CA LEU A 121 -1.91 12.24 -5.07
C LEU A 121 -2.08 10.98 -4.23
N GLY A 122 -2.47 11.14 -2.98
CA GLY A 122 -2.95 10.05 -2.13
C GLY A 122 -4.46 9.90 -2.29
N VAL A 123 -4.92 8.72 -2.71
CA VAL A 123 -6.36 8.42 -2.84
C VAL A 123 -6.69 7.03 -2.33
N THR A 124 -7.93 6.84 -1.91
CA THR A 124 -8.48 5.50 -1.69
C THR A 124 -8.80 4.83 -3.04
N GLN A 125 -8.94 3.50 -3.06
CA GLN A 125 -9.15 2.77 -4.31
C GLN A 125 -10.51 3.08 -4.97
N ASP A 126 -11.54 3.40 -4.19
CA ASP A 126 -12.92 3.64 -4.64
C ASP A 126 -13.07 4.89 -5.50
N VAL A 127 -12.15 5.85 -5.42
CA VAL A 127 -12.19 7.05 -6.27
C VAL A 127 -11.50 6.86 -7.62
N ILE A 128 -10.84 5.72 -7.85
CA ILE A 128 -10.17 5.40 -9.12
C ILE A 128 -11.14 4.66 -10.02
N ARG A 129 -11.34 5.13 -11.25
CA ARG A 129 -12.09 4.39 -12.27
C ARG A 129 -11.18 3.32 -12.85
N THR A 130 -11.12 2.15 -12.20
CA THR A 130 -10.17 1.07 -12.53
C THR A 130 -10.31 0.54 -13.96
N ASP A 131 -11.52 0.53 -14.50
CA ASP A 131 -11.77 0.06 -15.87
C ASP A 131 -11.12 1.00 -16.90
N GLU A 132 -11.16 2.31 -16.67
CA GLU A 132 -10.48 3.30 -17.51
C GLU A 132 -8.97 3.35 -17.24
N LEU A 133 -8.54 3.05 -16.01
CA LEU A 133 -7.12 2.92 -15.70
C LEU A 133 -6.49 1.76 -16.47
N ALA A 134 -7.25 0.69 -16.76
CA ALA A 134 -6.80 -0.41 -17.62
C ALA A 134 -6.45 0.05 -19.05
N ASP A 135 -6.91 1.24 -19.46
CA ASP A 135 -6.55 1.92 -20.70
C ASP A 135 -5.32 2.83 -20.65
N ARG A 136 -4.60 2.82 -19.52
CA ARG A 136 -3.39 3.60 -19.30
C ARG A 136 -2.22 2.70 -18.94
N ASN A 137 -1.02 3.12 -19.31
CA ASN A 137 0.20 2.49 -18.83
C ASN A 137 0.33 2.75 -17.31
N LEU A 138 0.48 1.69 -16.54
CA LEU A 138 0.74 1.73 -15.11
C LEU A 138 2.17 1.26 -14.83
N VAL A 139 2.93 2.06 -14.11
CA VAL A 139 4.27 1.70 -13.62
C VAL A 139 4.26 1.61 -12.10
N VAL A 140 4.59 0.43 -11.58
CA VAL A 140 4.75 0.23 -10.14
C VAL A 140 6.16 0.64 -9.74
N ILE A 141 6.26 1.52 -8.75
CA ILE A 141 7.52 2.01 -8.18
C ILE A 141 7.69 1.46 -6.77
N GLU A 142 8.86 0.90 -6.46
CA GLU A 142 9.16 0.43 -5.11
C GLU A 142 9.52 1.57 -4.17
N ASN A 143 10.27 2.56 -4.64
CA ASN A 143 10.83 3.57 -3.77
C ASN A 143 9.96 4.83 -3.66
N GLY A 144 9.51 5.13 -2.44
CA GLY A 144 8.61 6.26 -2.16
C GLY A 144 9.28 7.62 -2.34
N SER A 145 10.61 7.69 -2.25
CA SER A 145 11.36 8.94 -2.45
C SER A 145 11.14 9.50 -3.85
N LEU A 146 11.02 8.62 -4.86
CA LEU A 146 10.79 8.98 -6.24
C LEU A 146 9.41 9.61 -6.47
N MET A 147 8.41 9.25 -5.66
CA MET A 147 7.08 9.85 -5.74
C MET A 147 7.05 11.33 -5.36
N THR A 148 8.07 11.79 -4.62
CA THR A 148 8.20 13.23 -4.30
C THR A 148 8.79 14.04 -5.46
N GLN A 149 9.40 13.37 -6.45
CA GLN A 149 10.04 14.01 -7.61
C GLN A 149 9.72 13.26 -8.92
N PRO A 150 8.43 13.02 -9.25
CA PRO A 150 8.07 12.18 -10.39
C PRO A 150 8.53 12.76 -11.72
N HIS A 151 8.62 14.09 -11.85
CA HIS A 151 9.20 14.79 -13.00
C HIS A 151 10.65 14.41 -13.34
N ARG A 152 11.42 13.83 -12.41
CA ARG A 152 12.80 13.39 -12.68
C ARG A 152 12.85 12.01 -13.33
N ILE A 153 11.76 11.23 -13.23
CA ILE A 153 11.70 9.87 -13.74
C ILE A 153 11.51 9.93 -15.25
N THR A 154 12.54 9.51 -15.98
CA THR A 154 12.49 9.39 -17.44
C THR A 154 12.30 7.93 -17.79
N LEU A 155 11.10 7.57 -18.21
CA LEU A 155 10.74 6.20 -18.58
C LEU A 155 10.92 5.96 -20.10
N PRO A 156 11.21 4.73 -20.53
CA PRO A 156 11.33 4.41 -21.95
C PRO A 156 9.96 4.35 -22.62
N TYR A 157 9.89 4.53 -23.94
CA TYR A 157 8.66 4.27 -24.70
C TYR A 157 8.23 2.79 -24.57
N PRO A 158 6.92 2.47 -24.44
CA PRO A 158 5.76 3.39 -24.37
C PRO A 158 5.43 3.91 -22.96
N TRP A 159 6.26 3.61 -21.96
CA TRP A 159 6.06 3.94 -20.54
C TRP A 159 6.36 5.40 -20.18
N ASN A 160 6.85 6.20 -21.13
CA ASN A 160 7.12 7.63 -20.95
C ASN A 160 5.85 8.48 -20.72
N ASP A 161 4.68 7.88 -20.97
CA ASP A 161 3.36 8.45 -20.71
C ASP A 161 2.55 7.50 -19.82
N ALA A 162 2.77 7.55 -18.51
CA ALA A 162 2.24 6.55 -17.58
C ALA A 162 1.76 7.12 -16.24
N VAL A 163 0.82 6.40 -15.63
CA VAL A 163 0.45 6.52 -14.23
C VAL A 163 1.48 5.76 -13.40
N LEU A 164 2.03 6.40 -12.39
CA LEU A 164 2.94 5.79 -11.43
C LEU A 164 2.15 5.41 -10.17
N VAL A 165 2.36 4.21 -9.66
CA VAL A 165 1.83 3.80 -8.35
C VAL A 165 2.98 3.37 -7.44
N TYR A 166 3.04 3.99 -6.27
CA TYR A 166 3.96 3.53 -5.23
C TYR A 166 3.45 2.23 -4.64
N ARG A 167 4.33 1.23 -4.60
CA ARG A 167 4.04 -0.06 -3.99
C ARG A 167 3.71 0.08 -2.51
N GLY A 168 4.37 0.96 -1.77
CA GLY A 168 4.17 1.02 -0.31
C GLY A 168 4.73 -0.18 0.44
N HIS A 169 4.40 -0.23 1.72
CA HIS A 169 4.82 -1.29 2.65
C HIS A 169 3.60 -1.76 3.47
N GLY A 170 3.60 -3.01 3.93
CA GLY A 170 2.51 -3.54 4.75
C GLY A 170 1.16 -3.58 4.01
N ASP A 171 0.13 -2.93 4.57
CA ASP A 171 -1.22 -2.93 4.00
C ASP A 171 -1.34 -2.09 2.71
N ASP A 172 -0.57 -1.01 2.57
CA ASP A 172 -0.55 -0.19 1.35
C ASP A 172 -0.03 -1.01 0.14
N ALA A 173 0.91 -1.93 0.41
CA ALA A 173 1.40 -2.89 -0.59
C ALA A 173 0.34 -3.86 -1.08
N LYS A 174 -0.67 -4.21 -0.28
CA LYS A 174 -1.74 -5.08 -0.76
C LYS A 174 -2.61 -4.38 -1.80
N LEU A 175 -2.93 -3.11 -1.57
CA LEU A 175 -3.75 -2.32 -2.49
C LEU A 175 -3.02 -2.04 -3.80
N ALA A 176 -1.77 -1.58 -3.74
CA ALA A 176 -0.97 -1.32 -4.94
C ALA A 176 -0.78 -2.60 -5.77
N ASN A 177 -0.52 -3.74 -5.12
CA ASN A 177 -0.42 -5.02 -5.80
C ASN A 177 -1.77 -5.48 -6.39
N ALA A 178 -2.89 -5.22 -5.73
CA ALA A 178 -4.21 -5.55 -6.27
C ALA A 178 -4.51 -4.74 -7.54
N LEU A 179 -4.24 -3.43 -7.50
CA LEU A 179 -4.36 -2.55 -8.67
C LEU A 179 -3.47 -3.02 -9.83
N ALA A 180 -2.19 -3.29 -9.55
CA ALA A 180 -1.25 -3.77 -10.54
C ALA A 180 -1.65 -5.14 -11.13
N ARG A 181 -2.24 -6.04 -10.34
CA ARG A 181 -2.71 -7.35 -10.82
C ARG A 181 -3.95 -7.25 -11.71
N ALA A 182 -4.78 -6.23 -11.51
CA ALA A 182 -5.93 -5.94 -12.34
C ALA A 182 -5.54 -5.36 -13.71
N GLN A 183 -4.36 -4.71 -13.83
CA GLN A 183 -3.93 -4.11 -15.09
C GLN A 183 -3.60 -5.14 -16.18
N PRO A 184 -3.94 -4.85 -17.45
CA PRO A 184 -3.45 -5.61 -18.60
C PRO A 184 -1.93 -5.74 -18.59
N ALA A 185 -1.41 -6.91 -18.95
CA ALA A 185 0.02 -7.19 -18.84
C ALA A 185 0.88 -6.33 -19.79
N ASP A 186 0.36 -5.98 -20.95
CA ASP A 186 0.96 -5.07 -21.94
C ASP A 186 0.95 -3.60 -21.49
N ARG A 187 0.17 -3.26 -20.45
CA ARG A 187 0.04 -1.92 -19.86
C ARG A 187 0.51 -1.84 -18.42
N LEU A 188 1.23 -2.86 -17.96
CA LEU A 188 1.86 -2.89 -16.65
C LEU A 188 3.39 -2.97 -16.79
N ALA A 189 4.11 -2.06 -16.13
CA ALA A 189 5.54 -2.18 -15.92
C ALA A 189 5.93 -2.10 -14.44
N LEU A 190 7.05 -2.73 -14.11
CA LEU A 190 7.62 -2.80 -12.77
C LEU A 190 8.98 -2.10 -12.83
N PHE A 191 9.10 -0.99 -12.12
CA PHE A 191 10.36 -0.27 -11.97
C PHE A 191 10.79 -0.39 -10.51
N PHE A 192 11.78 -1.24 -10.26
CA PHE A 192 12.37 -1.52 -8.94
C PHE A 192 13.88 -1.30 -8.99
N ASP A 193 14.55 -1.46 -7.84
CA ASP A 193 16.02 -1.36 -7.77
C ASP A 193 16.69 -2.33 -8.75
N PHE A 194 17.79 -1.91 -9.38
CA PHE A 194 18.62 -2.77 -10.21
C PHE A 194 19.61 -3.53 -9.32
N ASP A 195 19.05 -4.46 -8.56
CA ASP A 195 19.75 -5.36 -7.65
C ASP A 195 19.05 -6.73 -7.62
N PRO A 196 19.63 -7.75 -6.97
CA PRO A 196 18.98 -9.06 -6.89
C PRO A 196 17.57 -9.05 -6.29
N ALA A 197 17.28 -8.22 -5.29
CA ALA A 197 15.98 -8.15 -4.63
C ALA A 197 14.91 -7.50 -5.52
N GLY A 198 15.21 -6.35 -6.11
CA GLY A 198 14.35 -5.62 -7.05
C GLY A 198 13.98 -6.49 -8.25
N ILE A 199 14.97 -7.16 -8.84
CA ILE A 199 14.72 -8.06 -9.97
C ILE A 199 13.90 -9.30 -9.53
N GLU A 200 14.18 -9.89 -8.36
CA GLU A 200 13.36 -11.01 -7.83
C GLU A 200 11.91 -10.61 -7.60
N MET A 201 11.66 -9.40 -7.08
CA MET A 201 10.32 -8.89 -6.86
C MET A 201 9.57 -8.68 -8.18
N ALA A 202 10.25 -8.13 -9.18
CA ALA A 202 9.68 -7.96 -10.50
C ALA A 202 9.32 -9.32 -11.13
N LEU A 203 10.25 -10.27 -11.11
CA LEU A 203 10.06 -11.62 -11.63
C LEU A 203 8.94 -12.38 -10.92
N THR A 204 8.85 -12.25 -9.60
CA THR A 204 7.78 -12.86 -8.78
C THR A 204 6.38 -12.37 -9.17
N PHE A 205 6.28 -11.16 -9.71
CA PHE A 205 5.01 -10.65 -10.22
C PHE A 205 4.49 -11.47 -11.41
N GLY A 206 5.39 -12.05 -12.21
CA GLY A 206 5.08 -13.03 -13.26
C GLY A 206 4.30 -12.49 -14.46
N ARG A 207 4.22 -11.18 -14.64
CA ARG A 207 3.56 -10.49 -15.76
C ARG A 207 4.08 -9.06 -15.88
N GLY A 208 3.67 -8.36 -16.93
CA GLY A 208 4.13 -7.00 -17.17
C GLY A 208 5.50 -6.94 -17.85
N SER A 209 6.00 -5.73 -17.98
CA SER A 209 7.38 -5.43 -18.35
C SER A 209 8.20 -5.08 -17.11
N ILE A 210 9.50 -5.34 -17.14
CA ILE A 210 10.46 -4.95 -16.12
C ILE A 210 11.30 -3.82 -16.70
N ILE A 211 11.35 -2.68 -16.01
CA ILE A 211 12.15 -1.53 -16.40
C ILE A 211 13.55 -1.67 -15.81
N LEU A 212 14.57 -1.67 -16.68
CA LEU A 212 15.97 -1.96 -16.35
C LEU A 212 16.89 -0.97 -17.07
N PRO A 213 18.14 -0.79 -16.63
CA PRO A 213 19.14 -0.02 -17.39
C PRO A 213 19.34 -0.60 -18.79
N LYS A 214 19.26 0.23 -19.83
CA LYS A 214 19.44 -0.18 -21.23
C LYS A 214 20.87 -0.66 -21.50
N THR A 215 21.86 0.04 -20.97
CA THR A 215 23.28 -0.28 -21.11
C THR A 215 23.81 -0.99 -19.88
N TRP A 216 23.09 -2.02 -19.40
CA TRP A 216 23.44 -2.74 -18.18
C TRP A 216 24.83 -3.39 -18.25
N GLN A 217 25.29 -3.78 -19.45
CA GLN A 217 26.61 -4.37 -19.69
C GLN A 217 27.76 -3.45 -19.30
N ASN A 218 27.54 -2.13 -19.36
CA ASN A 218 28.55 -1.13 -19.02
C ASN A 218 28.65 -0.87 -17.52
N LEU A 219 27.70 -1.38 -16.73
CA LEU A 219 27.72 -1.26 -15.28
C LEU A 219 28.62 -2.34 -14.72
N SER A 220 29.62 -1.97 -13.93
CA SER A 220 30.55 -2.91 -13.31
C SER A 220 30.60 -2.74 -11.79
N GLU A 221 31.37 -3.61 -11.14
CA GLU A 221 31.65 -3.51 -9.70
C GLU A 221 32.22 -2.13 -9.29
N SER A 222 32.94 -1.46 -10.20
CA SER A 222 33.56 -0.14 -9.99
C SER A 222 32.66 1.05 -10.32
N THR A 223 31.45 0.82 -10.84
CA THR A 223 30.46 1.87 -11.08
C THR A 223 30.21 2.67 -9.80
N THR A 224 30.37 4.00 -9.86
CA THR A 224 30.30 4.89 -8.68
C THR A 224 28.99 4.79 -7.90
N ILE A 225 27.88 4.48 -8.59
CA ILE A 225 26.55 4.38 -8.00
C ILE A 225 26.21 2.98 -7.46
N ASN A 226 27.14 2.02 -7.53
CA ASN A 226 26.95 0.65 -7.06
C ASN A 226 27.10 0.55 -5.53
N LYS A 227 26.11 -0.05 -4.86
CA LYS A 227 26.13 -0.34 -3.42
C LYS A 227 26.54 -1.80 -3.18
N ARG A 228 27.78 -2.14 -3.51
CA ARG A 228 28.32 -3.51 -3.43
C ARG A 228 28.05 -4.25 -2.11
N VAL A 229 28.08 -3.55 -0.97
CA VAL A 229 27.77 -4.16 0.34
C VAL A 229 26.35 -4.73 0.36
N SER A 230 25.38 -3.98 -0.16
CA SER A 230 23.97 -4.40 -0.23
C SER A 230 23.77 -5.63 -1.13
N PHE A 231 24.57 -5.79 -2.19
CA PHE A 231 24.51 -7.00 -3.03
C PHE A 231 24.77 -8.28 -2.21
N TYR A 232 25.77 -8.26 -1.32
CA TYR A 232 26.15 -9.46 -0.55
C TYR A 232 25.07 -9.89 0.45
N GLU A 233 24.21 -8.97 0.90
CA GLU A 233 23.08 -9.26 1.79
C GLU A 233 21.93 -9.99 1.06
N GLN A 234 21.92 -9.97 -0.28
CA GLN A 234 20.81 -10.42 -1.13
C GLN A 234 21.07 -11.75 -1.85
N HIS A 235 21.97 -12.59 -1.32
CA HIS A 235 22.31 -13.88 -1.96
C HIS A 235 21.09 -14.79 -2.19
N LYS A 236 20.14 -14.82 -1.25
CA LYS A 236 18.92 -15.64 -1.37
C LYS A 236 18.00 -15.15 -2.49
N GLN A 237 17.88 -13.84 -2.66
CA GLN A 237 17.07 -13.18 -3.69
C GLN A 237 17.69 -13.44 -5.05
N LEU A 238 19.01 -13.37 -5.18
CA LEU A 238 19.71 -13.71 -6.42
C LEU A 238 19.40 -15.14 -6.89
N LEU A 239 19.52 -16.12 -5.99
CA LEU A 239 19.21 -17.52 -6.31
C LEU A 239 17.75 -17.72 -6.73
N ARG A 240 16.82 -16.97 -6.15
CA ARG A 240 15.40 -17.00 -6.52
C ARG A 240 15.15 -16.35 -7.87
N ALA A 241 15.72 -15.17 -8.11
CA ALA A 241 15.64 -14.48 -9.39
C ALA A 241 16.16 -15.34 -10.54
N LEU A 242 17.32 -16.00 -10.37
CA LEU A 242 17.89 -16.91 -11.37
C LEU A 242 16.97 -18.10 -11.71
N ARG A 243 16.17 -18.58 -10.75
CA ARG A 243 15.19 -19.65 -10.97
C ARG A 243 13.92 -19.14 -11.66
N LEU A 244 13.56 -17.88 -11.44
CA LEU A 244 12.33 -17.27 -11.96
C LEU A 244 12.52 -16.70 -13.38
N ALA A 245 13.74 -16.29 -13.74
CA ALA A 245 14.05 -15.74 -15.06
C ALA A 245 13.81 -16.80 -16.15
N LYS A 246 12.92 -16.49 -17.09
CA LYS A 246 12.54 -17.40 -18.18
C LYS A 246 13.08 -17.00 -19.55
N SER A 247 13.53 -15.76 -19.72
CA SER A 247 14.11 -15.29 -21.00
C SER A 247 15.64 -15.33 -20.94
N PRO A 248 16.32 -15.64 -22.07
CA PRO A 248 17.79 -15.59 -22.13
C PRO A 248 18.37 -14.23 -21.76
N GLU A 249 17.66 -13.15 -22.10
CA GLU A 249 18.07 -11.78 -21.80
C GLU A 249 18.03 -11.49 -20.30
N LEU A 250 16.94 -11.84 -19.60
CA LEU A 250 16.85 -11.68 -18.14
C LEU A 250 17.88 -12.55 -17.40
N THR A 251 18.14 -13.77 -17.88
CA THR A 251 19.20 -14.62 -17.36
C THR A 251 20.58 -14.00 -17.54
N SER A 252 20.83 -13.38 -18.70
CA SER A 252 22.11 -12.68 -18.98
C SER A 252 22.29 -11.47 -18.07
N ILE A 253 21.23 -10.68 -17.88
CA ILE A 253 21.22 -9.53 -16.96
C ILE A 253 21.52 -9.98 -15.53
N LEU A 254 20.85 -11.03 -15.04
CA LEU A 254 21.11 -11.55 -13.69
C LEU A 254 22.51 -12.15 -13.55
N GLY A 255 23.03 -12.82 -14.58
CA GLY A 255 24.41 -13.28 -14.62
C GLY A 255 25.41 -12.13 -14.49
N HIS A 256 25.14 -11.02 -15.18
CA HIS A 256 25.95 -9.80 -15.09
C HIS A 256 25.85 -9.13 -13.72
N VAL A 257 24.63 -8.99 -13.18
CA VAL A 257 24.40 -8.50 -11.80
C VAL A 257 25.18 -9.35 -10.79
N GLN A 258 25.21 -10.67 -10.96
CA GLN A 258 25.97 -11.57 -10.11
C GLN A 258 27.49 -11.39 -10.27
N GLN A 259 27.98 -11.37 -11.51
CA GLN A 259 29.40 -11.27 -11.83
C GLN A 259 30.00 -9.96 -11.31
N GLU A 260 29.32 -8.85 -11.59
CA GLU A 260 29.76 -7.50 -11.25
C GLU A 260 29.28 -7.04 -9.86
N LYS A 261 28.58 -7.91 -9.12
CA LYS A 261 28.03 -7.66 -7.76
C LYS A 261 27.26 -6.34 -7.70
N LEU A 262 26.32 -6.18 -8.62
CA LEU A 262 25.58 -4.94 -8.79
C LEU A 262 24.40 -4.85 -7.83
N ALA A 263 24.31 -3.74 -7.12
CA ALA A 263 23.11 -3.30 -6.41
C ALA A 263 22.97 -1.79 -6.56
N ILE A 264 22.11 -1.35 -7.48
CA ILE A 264 21.92 0.06 -7.83
C ILE A 264 20.47 0.45 -7.58
N THR A 265 20.28 1.45 -6.70
CA THR A 265 18.94 1.92 -6.32
C THR A 265 18.25 2.70 -7.44
N GLN A 266 16.91 2.72 -7.46
CA GLN A 266 16.13 3.50 -8.42
C GLN A 266 16.51 4.99 -8.40
N GLU A 267 16.74 5.59 -7.22
CA GLU A 267 17.17 6.99 -7.12
C GLU A 267 18.48 7.24 -7.83
N ALA A 268 19.41 6.29 -7.76
CA ALA A 268 20.69 6.43 -8.42
C ALA A 268 20.54 6.37 -9.95
N LEU A 269 19.70 5.46 -10.45
CA LEU A 269 19.36 5.41 -11.87
C LEU A 269 18.73 6.73 -12.35
N VAL A 270 17.79 7.27 -11.58
CA VAL A 270 17.07 8.52 -11.89
C VAL A 270 17.99 9.75 -11.80
N VAL A 271 18.75 9.90 -10.71
CA VAL A 271 19.63 11.05 -10.48
C VAL A 271 20.75 11.13 -11.51
N HIS A 272 21.29 9.98 -11.92
CA HIS A 272 22.34 9.90 -12.92
C HIS A 272 21.82 9.77 -14.35
N GLN A 273 20.50 9.88 -14.56
CA GLN A 273 19.84 9.84 -15.87
C GLN A 273 20.26 8.61 -16.70
N VAL A 274 20.36 7.46 -16.04
CA VAL A 274 20.69 6.20 -16.71
C VAL A 274 19.57 5.88 -17.70
N GLU A 275 19.93 5.67 -18.97
CA GLU A 275 18.94 5.31 -19.99
C GLU A 275 18.30 3.95 -19.63
N LEU A 276 16.97 3.89 -19.65
CA LEU A 276 16.18 2.72 -19.27
C LEU A 276 15.62 2.01 -20.51
N THR A 277 15.31 0.73 -20.35
CA THR A 277 14.58 -0.10 -21.32
C THR A 277 13.52 -0.92 -20.58
N ALA A 278 12.55 -1.47 -21.31
CA ALA A 278 11.51 -2.33 -20.77
C ALA A 278 11.60 -3.72 -21.41
N LEU A 279 11.69 -4.78 -20.60
CA LEU A 279 11.73 -6.17 -21.05
C LEU A 279 10.51 -6.93 -20.53
N ALA A 280 9.90 -7.79 -21.35
CA ALA A 280 8.77 -8.61 -20.90
C ALA A 280 9.20 -9.56 -19.77
N ASN A 281 8.42 -9.59 -18.68
CA ASN A 281 8.68 -10.43 -17.51
C ASN A 281 8.44 -11.93 -17.78
N GLN A 282 7.49 -12.23 -18.67
CA GLN A 282 7.26 -13.55 -19.23
C GLN A 282 7.30 -13.44 -20.75
N PRO A 283 7.72 -14.49 -21.47
CA PRO A 283 7.49 -14.54 -22.90
C PRO A 283 5.99 -14.39 -23.18
N ILE A 284 5.66 -13.51 -24.14
CA ILE A 284 4.29 -13.38 -24.64
C ILE A 284 3.94 -14.73 -25.27
N ALA A 285 2.89 -15.37 -24.76
CA ALA A 285 2.36 -16.63 -25.31
C ALA A 285 1.73 -16.40 -26.68
#